data_AF-A0A2R6CBQ1-F1
#
_entry.id   AF-A0A2R6CBQ1-F1
#
_cell.length_a   1.000
_cell.length_b   1.000
_cell.length_c   1.000
_cell.angle_alpha   90.00
_cell.angle_beta   90.00
_cell.angle_gamma   90.00
#
_symmetry.space_group_name_H-M   'P 1'
#
loop_
_entity.id
_entity.type
_entity.pdbx_description
1 polymer ?
#
loop_
_entity_poly.entity_id
_entity_poly.type
_entity_poly.pdbx_seq_one_letter_code
_entity_poly.pdbx_strand_id
1 'polypeptide(L)'
;MSYVADGIIRLGRRRDPECAFRELEVLKMRSVGLEQSRFLYVFQRGMGIRVFSPFKGSLSDRLKPRPPLAERNGVYSTGSSSLDRVIGGYPRGSLVLWEMGPNIPELVYYSPALVSAANFLAQRRGLMVLPSLEFTSESIRPYIYPDRETFEECARIFLDDVLVDESMSKVVVPITGERDKDLAKWNDVYRELKRLGKPVLKVISLDLLEHLFGKEDAVSILRKAYMSTAYYGDVTLMIAKPGLEVTEELKYMSSIRISLRFVDGYVIFKSITPFSEHYVYEPRYSRGYPEVHLYQIN
;
A
#
# COMPACT_ATOMS: atom_id res chain seq x y z
N MET A 1 39.74 -33.49 18.55
CA MET A 1 38.38 -32.90 18.53
C MET A 1 37.65 -33.42 17.31
N SER A 2 36.54 -34.13 17.50
CA SER A 2 35.71 -34.68 16.43
C SER A 2 34.92 -33.58 15.73
N TYR A 3 35.20 -33.41 14.45
CA TYR A 3 34.47 -32.54 13.54
C TYR A 3 33.08 -33.14 13.28
N VAL A 4 32.01 -32.36 13.49
CA VAL A 4 30.62 -32.85 13.42
C VAL A 4 29.91 -32.45 12.10
N ALA A 5 30.06 -31.21 11.64
CA ALA A 5 29.48 -30.72 10.37
C ALA A 5 30.00 -29.30 10.02
N ASP A 6 29.99 -28.95 8.72
CA ASP A 6 30.27 -27.59 8.21
C ASP A 6 29.09 -26.63 8.38
N GLY A 7 27.87 -27.15 8.35
CA GLY A 7 26.65 -26.38 8.51
C GLY A 7 25.54 -27.20 9.16
N ILE A 8 24.72 -26.56 9.98
CA ILE A 8 23.53 -27.17 10.59
C ILE A 8 22.36 -26.22 10.35
N ILE A 9 21.35 -26.70 9.62
CA ILE A 9 20.13 -25.97 9.31
C ILE A 9 18.95 -26.74 9.87
N ARG A 10 18.06 -26.04 10.57
CA ARG A 10 16.81 -26.57 11.10
C ARG A 10 15.64 -25.94 10.36
N LEU A 11 14.80 -26.77 9.75
CA LEU A 11 13.53 -26.36 9.17
C LEU A 11 12.41 -26.72 10.13
N GLY A 12 11.61 -25.73 10.50
CA GLY A 12 10.51 -25.90 11.45
C GLY A 12 9.26 -25.13 11.04
N ARG A 13 8.24 -25.27 11.87
CA ARG A 13 7.11 -24.35 11.90
C ARG A 13 7.06 -23.67 13.26
N ARG A 14 6.95 -22.35 13.24
CA ARG A 14 6.71 -21.54 14.43
C ARG A 14 5.23 -21.16 14.46
N ARG A 15 4.56 -21.43 15.58
CA ARG A 15 3.20 -20.94 15.81
C ARG A 15 3.31 -19.52 16.34
N ASP A 16 2.87 -18.56 15.56
CA ASP A 16 2.52 -17.23 16.04
C ASP A 16 0.99 -17.20 16.30
N PRO A 17 0.50 -16.39 17.27
CA PRO A 17 -0.90 -16.42 17.67
C PRO A 17 -1.90 -16.30 16.51
N GLU A 18 -1.54 -15.59 15.44
CA GLU A 18 -2.44 -15.34 14.31
C GLU A 18 -2.07 -16.10 13.03
N CYS A 19 -0.82 -16.60 12.90
CA CYS A 19 -0.36 -17.34 11.72
C CYS A 19 0.71 -18.38 12.05
N ALA A 20 0.67 -19.55 11.40
CA ALA A 20 1.81 -20.45 11.44
C ALA A 20 2.84 -20.05 10.39
N PHE A 21 4.08 -19.81 10.83
CA PHE A 21 5.21 -19.51 9.95
C PHE A 21 6.08 -20.75 9.74
N ARG A 22 6.71 -20.82 8.57
CA ARG A 22 7.80 -21.75 8.30
C ARG A 22 9.12 -21.02 8.54
N GLU A 23 9.93 -21.58 9.42
CA GLU A 23 11.18 -20.98 9.87
C GLU A 23 12.37 -21.88 9.50
N LEU A 24 13.38 -21.26 8.90
CA LEU A 24 14.69 -21.83 8.67
C LEU A 24 15.65 -21.19 9.66
N GLU A 25 16.27 -22.00 10.51
CA GLU A 25 17.29 -21.56 11.45
C GLU A 25 18.64 -22.16 11.09
N VAL A 26 19.63 -21.29 10.91
CA VAL A 26 21.03 -21.64 10.70
C VAL A 26 21.69 -21.72 12.07
N LEU A 27 21.83 -22.93 12.60
CA LEU A 27 22.39 -23.19 13.94
C LEU A 27 23.91 -23.12 13.94
N LYS A 28 24.54 -23.43 12.80
CA LYS A 28 25.99 -23.41 12.64
C LYS A 28 26.34 -23.19 11.17
N MET A 29 27.32 -22.33 10.91
CA MET A 29 28.04 -22.26 9.64
C MET A 29 29.52 -22.05 9.94
N ARG A 30 30.39 -22.86 9.32
CA ARG A 30 31.83 -22.66 9.45
C ARG A 30 32.27 -21.40 8.69
N SER A 31 33.12 -20.60 9.33
CA SER A 31 33.77 -19.42 8.73
C SER A 31 32.83 -18.29 8.26
N VAL A 32 31.56 -18.31 8.70
CA VAL A 32 30.58 -17.25 8.40
C VAL A 32 30.03 -16.71 9.72
N GLY A 33 30.23 -15.42 9.97
CA GLY A 33 29.54 -14.73 11.07
C GLY A 33 28.05 -14.62 10.75
N LEU A 34 27.21 -15.12 11.65
CA LEU A 34 25.76 -15.05 11.49
C LEU A 34 25.24 -13.79 12.17
N GLU A 35 25.14 -12.68 11.43
CA GLU A 35 24.39 -11.49 11.91
C GLU A 35 22.90 -11.81 12.10
N GLN A 36 22.39 -12.73 11.27
CA GLN A 36 21.04 -13.26 11.33
C GLN A 36 21.07 -14.76 11.10
N SER A 37 20.42 -15.50 12.00
CA SER A 37 20.36 -16.97 11.94
C SER A 37 18.96 -17.51 11.63
N ARG A 38 17.91 -16.69 11.67
CA ARG A 38 16.52 -17.13 11.46
C ARG A 38 15.88 -16.44 10.28
N PHE A 39 15.22 -17.24 9.44
CA PHE A 39 14.62 -16.79 8.20
C PHE A 39 13.24 -17.39 8.00
N LEU A 40 12.32 -16.63 7.41
CA LEU A 40 11.09 -17.19 6.90
C LEU A 40 11.36 -17.89 5.57
N TYR A 41 10.66 -19.01 5.33
CA TYR A 41 10.68 -19.64 4.02
C TYR A 41 9.29 -20.09 3.60
N VAL A 42 9.09 -20.26 2.30
CA VAL A 42 7.87 -20.85 1.73
C VAL A 42 8.22 -21.92 0.71
N PHE A 43 7.26 -22.79 0.40
CA PHE A 43 7.38 -23.70 -0.73
C PHE A 43 6.80 -23.04 -1.97
N GLN A 44 7.66 -22.75 -2.94
CA GLN A 44 7.24 -22.22 -4.21
C GLN A 44 7.11 -23.37 -5.21
N ARG A 45 5.89 -23.58 -5.73
CA ARG A 45 5.58 -24.66 -6.67
C ARG A 45 6.54 -24.61 -7.86
N GLY A 46 7.21 -25.73 -8.11
CA GLY A 46 8.19 -25.86 -9.20
C GLY A 46 9.57 -25.22 -8.94
N MET A 47 9.76 -24.52 -7.82
CA MET A 47 11.03 -23.84 -7.47
C MET A 47 11.63 -24.28 -6.14
N GLY A 48 10.91 -25.08 -5.34
CA GLY A 48 11.41 -25.62 -4.07
C GLY A 48 11.26 -24.63 -2.90
N ILE A 49 12.28 -24.56 -2.03
CA ILE A 49 12.29 -23.67 -0.87
C ILE A 49 12.73 -22.28 -1.28
N ARG A 50 11.90 -21.28 -1.02
CA ARG A 50 12.27 -19.88 -1.10
C ARG A 50 12.44 -19.30 0.30
N VAL A 51 13.64 -18.81 0.59
CA VAL A 51 13.99 -18.15 1.86
C VAL A 51 13.89 -16.64 1.67
N PHE A 52 13.37 -15.95 2.68
CA PHE A 52 13.25 -14.50 2.72
C PHE A 52 14.24 -13.91 3.71
N SER A 53 14.77 -12.74 3.38
CA SER A 53 15.45 -11.88 4.34
C SER A 53 14.46 -10.87 4.94
N PRO A 54 14.72 -10.33 6.14
CA PRO A 54 13.96 -9.22 6.68
C PRO A 54 13.90 -8.06 5.70
N PHE A 55 12.80 -7.34 5.74
CA PHE A 55 12.55 -6.22 4.86
C PHE A 55 13.63 -5.14 5.04
N LYS A 56 14.39 -4.93 3.97
CA LYS A 56 15.33 -3.82 3.79
C LYS A 56 14.98 -3.14 2.47
N GLY A 57 13.98 -2.28 2.52
CA GLY A 57 13.49 -1.56 1.34
C GLY A 57 14.32 -0.32 1.05
N SER A 58 14.51 -0.03 -0.24
CA SER A 58 14.99 1.26 -0.71
C SER A 58 14.25 1.66 -1.98
N LEU A 59 14.14 2.96 -2.19
CA LEU A 59 13.70 3.54 -3.44
C LEU A 59 14.86 3.54 -4.44
N SER A 60 14.53 3.50 -5.73
CA SER A 60 15.53 3.66 -6.78
C SER A 60 15.61 5.12 -7.18
N ASP A 61 16.82 5.64 -7.35
CA ASP A 61 17.03 6.99 -7.90
C ASP A 61 16.69 7.08 -9.40
N ARG A 62 16.46 5.94 -10.05
CA ARG A 62 16.17 5.86 -11.49
C ARG A 62 14.79 5.26 -11.73
N LEU A 63 13.89 6.08 -12.25
CA LEU A 63 12.59 5.61 -12.72
C LEU A 63 12.75 4.73 -13.96
N LYS A 64 12.04 3.60 -13.98
CA LYS A 64 11.94 2.67 -15.10
C LYS A 64 10.47 2.30 -15.32
N PRO A 65 9.67 3.22 -15.89
CA PRO A 65 8.25 3.00 -16.09
C PRO A 65 7.97 1.72 -16.86
N ARG A 66 6.90 1.04 -16.48
CA ARG A 66 6.40 -0.16 -17.13
C ARG A 66 5.02 0.08 -17.73
N PRO A 67 4.65 -0.69 -18.78
CA PRO A 67 3.28 -0.73 -19.25
C PRO A 67 2.33 -1.05 -18.08
N PRO A 68 1.18 -0.37 -17.99
CA PRO A 68 0.20 -0.63 -16.94
C PRO A 68 -0.40 -2.03 -17.08
N LEU A 69 -0.84 -2.59 -15.96
CA LEU A 69 -1.71 -3.74 -15.94
C LEU A 69 -3.14 -3.30 -16.26
N ALA A 70 -3.61 -3.74 -17.43
CA ALA A 70 -4.95 -3.47 -17.91
C ALA A 70 -6.02 -4.16 -17.05
N GLU A 71 -7.22 -3.56 -17.06
CA GLU A 71 -8.43 -4.14 -16.46
C GLU A 71 -8.73 -5.52 -17.06
N ARG A 72 -9.29 -6.40 -16.22
CA ARG A 72 -9.77 -7.72 -16.65
C ARG A 72 -11.16 -7.91 -16.07
N ASN A 73 -12.08 -8.50 -16.83
CA ASN A 73 -13.43 -8.84 -16.33
C ASN A 73 -14.17 -7.67 -15.65
N GLY A 74 -13.96 -6.43 -16.11
CA GLY A 74 -14.62 -5.24 -15.56
C GLY A 74 -14.09 -4.74 -14.20
N VAL A 75 -13.02 -5.33 -13.67
CA VAL A 75 -12.34 -4.88 -12.44
C VAL A 75 -11.02 -4.17 -12.76
N TYR A 76 -10.68 -3.16 -11.96
CA TYR A 76 -9.41 -2.45 -12.08
C TYR A 76 -8.27 -3.30 -11.52
N SER A 77 -7.11 -3.31 -12.16
CA SER A 77 -5.92 -3.92 -11.58
C SER A 77 -5.38 -3.06 -10.43
N THR A 78 -4.89 -3.69 -9.37
CA THR A 78 -4.16 -3.03 -8.29
C THR A 78 -2.77 -2.52 -8.72
N GLY A 79 -2.34 -2.81 -9.94
CA GLY A 79 -0.96 -2.61 -10.39
C GLY A 79 0.00 -3.74 -10.03
N SER A 80 -0.47 -4.77 -9.30
CA SER A 80 0.31 -5.98 -9.01
C SER A 80 -0.47 -7.22 -9.40
N SER A 81 0.11 -8.01 -10.29
CA SER A 81 -0.48 -9.29 -10.71
C SER A 81 -0.65 -10.30 -9.57
N SER A 82 0.18 -10.24 -8.51
CA SER A 82 0.01 -11.12 -7.36
C SER A 82 -1.11 -10.65 -6.44
N LEU A 83 -1.27 -9.34 -6.25
CA LEU A 83 -2.41 -8.79 -5.51
C LEU A 83 -3.70 -9.09 -6.27
N ASP A 84 -3.76 -8.80 -7.58
CA ASP A 84 -4.92 -9.12 -8.44
C ASP A 84 -5.33 -10.59 -8.34
N ARG A 85 -4.37 -11.52 -8.26
CA ARG A 85 -4.66 -12.96 -8.11
C ARG A 85 -5.29 -13.30 -6.76
N VAL A 86 -4.88 -12.62 -5.69
CA VAL A 86 -5.31 -12.94 -4.32
C VAL A 86 -6.62 -12.24 -3.97
N ILE A 87 -6.79 -10.96 -4.36
CA ILE A 87 -7.99 -10.17 -4.00
C ILE A 87 -8.94 -9.96 -5.17
N GLY A 88 -8.57 -10.37 -6.38
CA GLY A 88 -9.41 -10.23 -7.58
C GLY A 88 -9.35 -8.87 -8.26
N GLY A 89 -8.43 -7.98 -7.87
CA GLY A 89 -8.41 -6.58 -8.32
C GLY A 89 -9.38 -5.69 -7.55
N TYR A 90 -9.60 -4.46 -8.02
CA TYR A 90 -10.53 -3.50 -7.42
C TYR A 90 -11.84 -3.43 -8.21
N PRO A 91 -12.98 -3.85 -7.62
CA PRO A 91 -14.28 -3.64 -8.23
C PRO A 91 -14.55 -2.16 -8.50
N ARG A 92 -15.33 -1.88 -9.55
CA ARG A 92 -15.75 -0.50 -9.83
C ARG A 92 -16.60 0.01 -8.68
N GLY A 93 -16.27 1.19 -8.18
CA GLY A 93 -16.98 1.79 -7.06
C GLY A 93 -16.59 1.27 -5.68
N SER A 94 -15.51 0.49 -5.58
CA SER A 94 -15.12 -0.15 -4.33
C SER A 94 -14.42 0.78 -3.34
N LEU A 95 -14.65 0.51 -2.05
CA LEU A 95 -13.76 0.92 -0.96
C LEU A 95 -12.82 -0.22 -0.62
N VAL A 96 -11.53 0.10 -0.52
CA VAL A 96 -10.45 -0.84 -0.18
C VAL A 96 -9.80 -0.37 1.10
N LEU A 97 -9.93 -1.12 2.18
CA LEU A 97 -9.35 -0.80 3.48
C LEU A 97 -8.08 -1.62 3.73
N TRP A 98 -6.96 -0.93 3.93
CA TRP A 98 -5.70 -1.50 4.38
C TRP A 98 -5.50 -1.19 5.87
N GLU A 99 -5.67 -2.20 6.70
CA GLU A 99 -5.40 -2.16 8.14
C GLU A 99 -3.91 -2.44 8.38
N MET A 100 -3.16 -1.39 8.73
CA MET A 100 -1.74 -1.48 9.05
C MET A 100 -1.55 -1.88 10.50
N GLY A 101 -0.70 -2.87 10.74
CA GLY A 101 -0.26 -3.26 12.07
C GLY A 101 0.78 -2.28 12.64
N PRO A 102 1.16 -2.48 13.91
CA PRO A 102 2.22 -1.68 14.53
C PRO A 102 3.57 -1.92 13.84
N ASN A 103 4.45 -0.91 13.91
CA ASN A 103 5.84 -0.99 13.45
C ASN A 103 6.03 -1.30 11.95
N ILE A 104 5.01 -1.05 11.12
CA ILE A 104 5.13 -1.17 9.66
C ILE A 104 6.14 -0.13 9.15
N PRO A 105 7.20 -0.53 8.43
CA PRO A 105 8.14 0.41 7.84
C PRO A 105 7.46 1.36 6.84
N GLU A 106 7.91 2.60 6.77
CA GLU A 106 7.30 3.66 5.94
C GLU A 106 7.11 3.25 4.46
N LEU A 107 8.13 2.67 3.83
CA LEU A 107 8.01 2.24 2.43
C LEU A 107 6.96 1.12 2.25
N VAL A 108 6.76 0.29 3.26
CA VAL A 108 5.70 -0.73 3.27
C VAL A 108 4.34 -0.05 3.46
N TYR A 109 4.25 0.94 4.33
CA TYR A 109 3.03 1.70 4.58
C TYR A 109 2.48 2.34 3.30
N TYR A 110 3.33 3.03 2.53
CA TYR A 110 2.89 3.66 1.26
C TYR A 110 2.76 2.67 0.11
N SER A 111 3.33 1.47 0.22
CA SER A 111 3.41 0.56 -0.92
C SER A 111 2.08 0.19 -1.60
N PRO A 112 0.94 0.01 -0.89
CA PRO A 112 -0.34 -0.23 -1.55
C PRO A 112 -0.83 0.94 -2.39
N ALA A 113 -0.61 2.17 -1.90
CA ALA A 113 -0.94 3.39 -2.63
C ALA A 113 -0.04 3.53 -3.85
N LEU A 114 1.27 3.32 -3.71
CA LEU A 114 2.23 3.50 -4.80
C LEU A 114 2.00 2.56 -5.97
N VAL A 115 1.76 1.26 -5.70
CA VAL A 115 1.51 0.29 -6.78
C VAL A 115 0.20 0.59 -7.53
N SER A 116 -0.83 1.01 -6.80
CA SER A 116 -2.13 1.37 -7.37
C SER A 116 -2.06 2.68 -8.15
N ALA A 117 -1.45 3.71 -7.56
CA ALA A 117 -1.22 5.02 -8.16
C ALA A 117 -0.40 4.89 -9.45
N ALA A 118 0.70 4.14 -9.42
CA ALA A 118 1.53 3.92 -10.59
C ALA A 118 0.73 3.32 -11.76
N ASN A 119 -0.14 2.35 -11.48
CA ASN A 119 -0.96 1.72 -12.52
C ASN A 119 -2.04 2.65 -13.07
N PHE A 120 -2.66 3.47 -12.22
CA PHE A 120 -3.66 4.46 -12.63
C PHE A 120 -3.03 5.59 -13.45
N LEU A 121 -1.92 6.15 -12.97
CA LEU A 121 -1.20 7.24 -13.63
C LEU A 121 -0.62 6.81 -14.98
N ALA A 122 -0.08 5.60 -15.09
CA ALA A 122 0.38 5.05 -16.38
C ALA A 122 -0.74 4.89 -17.43
N GLN A 123 -2.01 4.94 -17.01
CA GLN A 123 -3.19 4.97 -17.88
C GLN A 123 -3.78 6.40 -18.02
N ARG A 124 -3.06 7.41 -17.54
CA ARG A 124 -3.49 8.82 -17.42
C ARG A 124 -4.85 8.95 -16.73
N ARG A 125 -5.04 8.23 -15.62
CA ARG A 125 -6.22 8.33 -14.75
C ARG A 125 -5.93 9.25 -13.59
N GLY A 126 -6.95 9.92 -13.07
CA GLY A 126 -6.80 10.85 -11.96
C GLY A 126 -6.39 10.16 -10.66
N LEU A 127 -5.56 10.84 -9.87
CA LEU A 127 -5.12 10.43 -8.55
C LEU A 127 -5.35 11.58 -7.58
N MET A 128 -6.06 11.32 -6.49
CA MET A 128 -6.20 12.22 -5.35
C MET A 128 -5.63 11.55 -4.11
N VAL A 129 -4.79 12.24 -3.36
CA VAL A 129 -4.13 11.68 -2.17
C VAL A 129 -4.33 12.61 -0.98
N LEU A 130 -4.93 12.10 0.08
CA LEU A 130 -4.79 12.63 1.44
C LEU A 130 -3.79 11.69 2.15
N PRO A 131 -2.53 12.08 2.32
CA PRO A 131 -1.49 11.20 2.84
C PRO A 131 -1.55 11.12 4.38
N SER A 132 -0.60 10.42 5.01
CA SER A 132 -0.54 10.37 6.48
C SER A 132 0.02 11.66 7.07
N LEU A 133 -0.15 11.81 8.39
CA LEU A 133 0.27 13.02 9.13
C LEU A 133 1.74 13.41 8.95
N GLU A 134 2.62 12.44 8.75
CA GLU A 134 4.06 12.69 8.61
C GLU A 134 4.48 13.08 7.19
N PHE A 135 3.57 13.00 6.22
CA PHE A 135 3.90 13.22 4.82
C PHE A 135 3.94 14.71 4.48
N THR A 136 5.08 15.16 3.97
CA THR A 136 5.32 16.57 3.62
C THR A 136 5.46 16.77 2.11
N SER A 137 5.51 18.02 1.67
CA SER A 137 5.78 18.36 0.26
C SER A 137 7.11 17.77 -0.26
N GLU A 138 8.15 17.73 0.59
CA GLU A 138 9.45 17.11 0.28
C GLU A 138 9.35 15.59 0.04
N SER A 139 8.36 14.94 0.67
CA SER A 139 8.13 13.50 0.56
C SER A 139 7.62 13.08 -0.83
N ILE A 140 7.15 14.02 -1.67
CA ILE A 140 6.52 13.68 -2.96
C ILE A 140 7.54 13.23 -4.02
N ARG A 141 8.73 13.86 -4.04
CA ARG A 141 9.70 13.70 -5.15
C ARG A 141 10.03 12.24 -5.49
N PRO A 142 10.26 11.34 -4.52
CA PRO A 142 10.56 9.94 -4.80
C PRO A 142 9.38 9.14 -5.38
N TYR A 143 8.17 9.67 -5.31
CA TYR A 143 6.93 9.00 -5.72
C TYR A 143 6.36 9.51 -7.05
N ILE A 144 7.05 10.44 -7.71
CA ILE A 144 6.68 10.90 -9.06
C ILE A 144 6.83 9.74 -10.05
N TYR A 145 5.72 9.34 -10.67
CA TYR A 145 5.65 8.23 -11.63
C TYR A 145 4.45 8.42 -12.57
N PRO A 146 4.45 7.93 -13.82
CA PRO A 146 5.59 7.33 -14.54
C PRO A 146 6.64 8.37 -14.97
N ASP A 147 6.20 9.60 -15.13
CA ASP A 147 7.00 10.75 -15.48
C ASP A 147 6.37 12.00 -14.84
N ARG A 148 7.12 13.11 -14.83
CA ARG A 148 6.69 14.35 -14.18
C ARG A 148 5.46 14.96 -14.84
N GLU A 149 5.36 14.93 -16.16
CA GLU A 149 4.26 15.55 -16.91
C GLU A 149 2.94 14.85 -16.59
N THR A 150 2.91 13.52 -16.72
CA THR A 150 1.74 12.69 -16.40
C THR A 150 1.35 12.85 -14.93
N PHE A 151 2.32 12.90 -14.02
CA PHE A 151 2.08 13.08 -12.60
C PHE A 151 1.45 14.45 -12.31
N GLU A 152 1.99 15.54 -12.86
CA GLU A 152 1.44 16.89 -12.70
C GLU A 152 0.04 17.04 -13.32
N GLU A 153 -0.21 16.38 -14.46
CA GLU A 153 -1.52 16.40 -15.12
C GLU A 153 -2.58 15.67 -14.29
N CYS A 154 -2.24 14.51 -13.73
CA CYS A 154 -3.22 13.57 -13.19
C CYS A 154 -3.27 13.49 -11.66
N ALA A 155 -2.25 13.96 -10.92
CA ALA A 155 -2.15 13.79 -9.47
C ALA A 155 -2.42 15.08 -8.69
N ARG A 156 -3.14 14.94 -7.58
CA ARG A 156 -3.43 16.01 -6.62
C ARG A 156 -3.23 15.50 -5.20
N ILE A 157 -2.36 16.13 -4.42
CA ILE A 157 -1.99 15.72 -3.07
C ILE A 157 -2.40 16.81 -2.09
N PHE A 158 -3.25 16.47 -1.14
CA PHE A 158 -3.82 17.38 -0.16
C PHE A 158 -2.92 17.42 1.08
N LEU A 159 -2.31 18.57 1.35
CA LEU A 159 -1.35 18.77 2.45
C LEU A 159 -1.75 19.98 3.29
N ASP A 160 -1.50 19.93 4.60
CA ASP A 160 -1.64 21.08 5.52
C ASP A 160 -0.40 22.00 5.53
N ASP A 161 0.57 21.71 4.64
CA ASP A 161 1.85 22.37 4.58
C ASP A 161 1.75 23.82 4.08
N VAL A 162 2.33 24.75 4.86
CA VAL A 162 2.38 26.18 4.56
C VAL A 162 3.48 26.49 3.52
N LEU A 163 4.46 25.60 3.36
CA LEU A 163 5.62 25.79 2.50
C LEU A 163 5.58 24.79 1.32
N VAL A 164 4.76 25.12 0.33
CA VAL A 164 4.72 24.35 -0.92
C VAL A 164 5.90 24.77 -1.80
N ASP A 165 6.80 23.84 -2.09
CA ASP A 165 7.80 24.00 -3.15
C ASP A 165 7.09 24.42 -4.46
N GLU A 166 7.47 25.56 -5.04
CA GLU A 166 6.85 26.11 -6.27
C GLU A 166 6.82 25.08 -7.40
N SER A 167 7.83 24.19 -7.45
CA SER A 167 7.91 23.12 -8.45
C SER A 167 6.80 22.06 -8.32
N MET A 168 6.11 22.01 -7.19
CA MET A 168 5.04 21.08 -6.85
C MET A 168 3.66 21.76 -6.73
N SER A 169 3.57 23.07 -7.01
CA SER A 169 2.33 23.87 -6.90
C SER A 169 1.15 23.36 -7.73
N LYS A 170 1.39 22.65 -8.83
CA LYS A 170 0.34 22.03 -9.65
C LYS A 170 -0.23 20.74 -9.03
N VAL A 171 0.54 20.08 -8.18
CA VAL A 171 0.17 18.81 -7.56
C VAL A 171 -0.35 19.04 -6.16
N VAL A 172 0.28 19.92 -5.39
CA VAL A 172 -0.08 20.15 -3.99
C VAL A 172 -1.32 21.03 -3.90
N VAL A 173 -2.28 20.57 -3.12
CA VAL A 173 -3.53 21.25 -2.84
C VAL A 173 -3.58 21.54 -1.35
N PRO A 174 -3.41 22.81 -0.91
CA PRO A 174 -3.37 23.11 0.52
C PRO A 174 -4.73 22.87 1.17
N ILE A 175 -4.75 22.27 2.36
CA ILE A 175 -5.94 22.10 3.22
C ILE A 175 -5.82 23.02 4.43
N THR A 176 -6.96 23.44 4.98
CA THR A 176 -6.98 24.42 6.08
C THR A 176 -7.47 23.84 7.40
N GLY A 177 -7.94 22.59 7.42
CA GLY A 177 -8.61 21.96 8.56
C GLY A 177 -10.06 22.41 8.72
N GLU A 178 -10.54 23.32 7.86
CA GLU A 178 -11.94 23.75 7.86
C GLU A 178 -12.75 22.81 6.97
N ARG A 179 -13.50 21.90 7.61
CA ARG A 179 -14.24 20.81 6.96
C ARG A 179 -14.93 21.22 5.66
N ASP A 180 -15.82 22.21 5.72
CA ASP A 180 -16.67 22.53 4.56
C ASP A 180 -15.88 23.15 3.41
N LYS A 181 -14.82 23.90 3.71
CA LYS A 181 -13.91 24.51 2.75
C LYS A 181 -13.01 23.46 2.09
N ASP A 182 -12.44 22.56 2.88
CA ASP A 182 -11.58 21.48 2.39
C ASP A 182 -12.38 20.48 1.56
N LEU A 183 -13.62 20.17 1.95
CA LEU A 183 -14.53 19.35 1.16
C LEU A 183 -14.95 20.01 -0.15
N ALA A 184 -15.23 21.32 -0.15
CA ALA A 184 -15.52 22.06 -1.37
C ALA A 184 -14.32 21.97 -2.34
N LYS A 185 -13.11 22.20 -1.82
CA LYS A 185 -11.87 22.11 -2.60
C LYS A 185 -11.61 20.70 -3.13
N TRP A 186 -11.81 19.68 -2.30
CA TRP A 186 -11.73 18.28 -2.74
C TRP A 186 -12.69 18.00 -3.90
N ASN A 187 -13.94 18.47 -3.80
CA ASN A 187 -14.94 18.28 -4.85
C ASN A 187 -14.62 19.05 -6.14
N ASP A 188 -14.02 20.25 -6.06
CA ASP A 188 -13.56 21.01 -7.22
C ASP A 188 -12.46 20.26 -7.97
N VAL A 189 -11.44 19.80 -7.24
CA VAL A 189 -10.34 19.01 -7.79
C VAL A 189 -10.85 17.69 -8.37
N TYR A 190 -11.77 17.03 -7.68
CA TYR A 190 -12.40 15.81 -8.20
C TYR A 190 -13.10 16.07 -9.54
N ARG A 191 -13.89 17.15 -9.65
CA ARG A 191 -14.56 17.53 -10.89
C ARG A 191 -13.57 17.84 -12.01
N GLU A 192 -12.46 18.51 -11.70
CA GLU A 192 -11.38 18.77 -12.65
C GLU A 192 -10.83 17.46 -13.23
N LEU A 193 -10.43 16.51 -12.37
CA LEU A 193 -9.88 15.22 -12.81
C LEU A 193 -10.91 14.37 -13.55
N LYS A 194 -12.20 14.45 -13.19
CA LYS A 194 -13.27 13.72 -13.90
C LYS A 194 -13.53 14.24 -15.31
N ARG A 195 -13.16 15.48 -15.64
CA ARG A 195 -13.25 16.00 -17.03
C ARG A 195 -12.36 15.22 -18.01
N LEU A 196 -11.36 14.50 -17.51
CA LEU A 196 -10.55 13.57 -18.31
C LEU A 196 -11.33 12.34 -18.79
N GLY A 197 -12.59 12.17 -18.35
CA GLY A 197 -13.47 11.05 -18.75
C GLY A 197 -13.06 9.70 -18.17
N LYS A 198 -12.19 9.70 -17.15
CA LYS A 198 -11.56 8.50 -16.60
C LYS A 198 -11.91 8.27 -15.13
N PRO A 199 -11.75 7.03 -14.62
CA PRO A 199 -11.86 6.74 -13.19
C PRO A 199 -10.80 7.50 -12.40
N VAL A 200 -11.12 7.87 -11.16
CA VAL A 200 -10.18 8.50 -10.23
C VAL A 200 -9.85 7.53 -9.10
N LEU A 201 -8.56 7.36 -8.78
CA LEU A 201 -8.12 6.70 -7.56
C LEU A 201 -8.01 7.74 -6.45
N LYS A 202 -8.68 7.49 -5.33
CA LYS A 202 -8.59 8.31 -4.11
C LYS A 202 -7.82 7.50 -3.08
N VAL A 203 -6.67 7.99 -2.63
CA VAL A 203 -5.89 7.40 -1.55
C VAL A 203 -6.09 8.26 -0.32
N ILE A 204 -6.60 7.69 0.78
CA ILE A 204 -6.94 8.43 1.98
C ILE A 204 -6.28 7.75 3.17
N SER A 205 -5.38 8.46 3.82
CA SER A 205 -4.90 8.08 5.14
C SER A 205 -5.90 8.50 6.19
N LEU A 206 -6.35 7.53 6.99
CA LEU A 206 -7.41 7.77 7.97
C LEU A 206 -6.91 8.55 9.19
N ASP A 207 -5.61 8.50 9.49
CA ASP A 207 -5.01 9.23 10.61
C ASP A 207 -5.07 10.75 10.40
N LEU A 208 -4.68 11.25 9.22
CA LEU A 208 -4.78 12.66 8.89
C LEU A 208 -6.23 13.12 8.85
N LEU A 209 -7.13 12.31 8.27
CA LEU A 209 -8.54 12.64 8.22
C LEU A 209 -9.18 12.75 9.62
N GLU A 210 -8.90 11.78 10.50
CA GLU A 210 -9.38 11.77 11.88
C GLU A 210 -8.73 12.89 12.71
N HIS A 211 -7.46 13.23 12.46
CA HIS A 211 -6.78 14.34 13.12
C HIS A 211 -7.38 15.70 12.76
N LEU A 212 -7.68 15.94 11.48
CA LEU A 212 -8.19 17.23 11.01
C LEU A 212 -9.64 17.48 11.41
N PHE A 213 -10.50 16.46 11.32
CA PHE A 213 -11.95 16.64 11.44
C PHE A 213 -12.55 15.92 12.65
N GLY A 214 -11.79 15.07 13.34
CA GLY A 214 -12.32 14.17 14.36
C GLY A 214 -13.11 13.00 13.75
N LYS A 215 -13.40 12.02 14.61
CA LYS A 215 -14.03 10.75 14.20
C LYS A 215 -15.37 10.92 13.48
N GLU A 216 -16.31 11.64 14.09
CA GLU A 216 -17.69 11.72 13.58
C GLU A 216 -17.75 12.33 12.18
N ASP A 217 -17.01 13.43 11.98
CA ASP A 217 -16.91 14.08 10.68
C ASP A 217 -16.12 13.24 9.68
N ALA A 218 -15.01 12.59 10.08
CA ALA A 218 -14.27 11.68 9.21
C ALA A 218 -15.17 10.55 8.66
N VAL A 219 -15.97 9.90 9.53
CA VAL A 219 -16.95 8.88 9.11
C VAL A 219 -17.98 9.47 8.15
N SER A 220 -18.53 10.64 8.46
CA SER A 220 -19.52 11.32 7.61
C SER A 220 -18.98 11.65 6.22
N ILE A 221 -17.74 12.16 6.15
CA ILE A 221 -17.02 12.46 4.91
C ILE A 221 -16.83 11.20 4.09
N LEU A 222 -16.33 10.13 4.70
CA LEU A 222 -16.07 8.87 4.00
C LEU A 222 -17.35 8.19 3.51
N ARG A 223 -18.47 8.32 4.23
CA ARG A 223 -19.79 7.88 3.76
C ARG A 223 -20.23 8.62 2.50
N LYS A 224 -20.05 9.94 2.45
CA LYS A 224 -20.35 10.71 1.22
C LYS A 224 -19.39 10.36 0.09
N ALA A 225 -18.11 10.21 0.40
CA ALA A 225 -17.09 9.79 -0.57
C ALA A 225 -17.36 8.40 -1.14
N TYR A 226 -17.89 7.48 -0.33
CA TYR A 226 -18.33 6.16 -0.75
C TYR A 226 -19.43 6.22 -1.79
N MET A 227 -20.51 6.96 -1.51
CA MET A 227 -21.64 7.08 -2.43
C MET A 227 -21.20 7.65 -3.78
N SER A 228 -20.33 8.65 -3.77
CA SER A 228 -19.72 9.20 -4.99
C SER A 228 -18.86 8.17 -5.72
N THR A 229 -18.01 7.44 -4.98
CA THR A 229 -17.14 6.40 -5.54
C THR A 229 -17.95 5.30 -6.23
N ALA A 230 -18.98 4.81 -5.55
CA ALA A 230 -19.91 3.80 -6.06
C ALA A 230 -20.62 4.28 -7.33
N TYR A 231 -21.15 5.50 -7.33
CA TYR A 231 -21.89 6.07 -8.44
C TYR A 231 -21.03 6.28 -9.70
N TYR A 232 -19.82 6.83 -9.54
CA TYR A 232 -18.93 7.15 -10.66
C TYR A 232 -17.98 6.01 -11.06
N GLY A 233 -18.06 4.87 -10.38
CA GLY A 233 -17.21 3.71 -10.63
C GLY A 233 -15.73 3.98 -10.36
N ASP A 234 -15.42 4.87 -9.41
CA ASP A 234 -14.05 5.17 -8.98
C ASP A 234 -13.54 4.11 -7.99
N VAL A 235 -12.33 4.29 -7.45
CA VAL A 235 -11.80 3.46 -6.34
C VAL A 235 -11.33 4.39 -5.22
N THR A 236 -11.70 4.06 -3.99
CA THR A 236 -11.13 4.71 -2.79
C THR A 236 -10.34 3.68 -1.99
N LEU A 237 -9.04 3.92 -1.87
CA LEU A 237 -8.11 3.16 -1.06
C LEU A 237 -7.87 3.90 0.25
N MET A 238 -8.25 3.28 1.37
CA MET A 238 -8.11 3.80 2.71
C MET A 238 -6.99 3.07 3.43
N ILE A 239 -6.12 3.80 4.10
CA ILE A 239 -5.02 3.24 4.91
C ILE A 239 -5.26 3.62 6.37
N ALA A 240 -5.41 2.61 7.22
CA ALA A 240 -5.66 2.78 8.65
C ALA A 240 -4.42 2.40 9.46
N LYS A 241 -3.95 3.31 10.32
CA LYS A 241 -2.95 3.00 11.36
C LYS A 241 -3.63 2.32 12.56
N PRO A 242 -2.89 1.59 13.40
CA PRO A 242 -3.45 0.99 14.61
C PRO A 242 -4.10 2.03 15.53
N GLY A 243 -5.27 1.68 16.10
CA GLY A 243 -5.91 2.46 17.16
C GLY A 243 -6.83 3.59 16.69
N LEU A 244 -6.97 3.84 15.39
CA LEU A 244 -7.91 4.84 14.87
C LEU A 244 -9.36 4.39 15.05
N GLU A 245 -10.17 5.27 15.63
CA GLU A 245 -11.56 4.96 15.95
C GLU A 245 -12.42 4.77 14.70
N VAL A 246 -12.21 5.60 13.67
CA VAL A 246 -12.93 5.57 12.39
C VAL A 246 -12.83 4.21 11.67
N THR A 247 -11.83 3.39 12.00
CA THR A 247 -11.58 2.11 11.33
C THR A 247 -12.74 1.15 11.52
N GLU A 248 -13.34 1.08 12.72
CA GLU A 248 -14.40 0.11 13.04
C GLU A 248 -15.66 0.36 12.22
N GLU A 249 -16.07 1.62 12.01
CA GLU A 249 -17.23 1.93 11.19
C GLU A 249 -16.99 1.60 9.71
N LEU A 250 -15.76 1.77 9.21
CA LEU A 250 -15.41 1.56 7.81
C LEU A 250 -15.25 0.09 7.43
N LYS A 251 -14.98 -0.79 8.41
CA LYS A 251 -14.87 -2.24 8.19
C LYS A 251 -16.09 -2.84 7.49
N TYR A 252 -17.29 -2.32 7.78
CA TYR A 252 -18.55 -2.81 7.22
C TYR A 252 -18.89 -2.21 5.86
N MET A 253 -18.30 -1.06 5.52
CA MET A 253 -18.51 -0.39 4.24
C MET A 253 -17.51 -0.86 3.17
N SER A 254 -16.39 -1.45 3.60
CA SER A 254 -15.29 -1.81 2.71
C SER A 254 -15.59 -3.06 1.90
N SER A 255 -15.53 -2.94 0.56
CA SER A 255 -15.69 -4.08 -0.35
C SER A 255 -14.51 -5.02 -0.27
N ILE A 256 -13.31 -4.48 -0.04
CA ILE A 256 -12.07 -5.22 0.18
C ILE A 256 -11.46 -4.77 1.50
N ARG A 257 -11.02 -5.73 2.31
CA ARG A 257 -10.37 -5.49 3.59
C ARG A 257 -9.12 -6.34 3.73
N ILE A 258 -8.00 -5.69 4.01
CA ILE A 258 -6.67 -6.29 4.02
C ILE A 258 -5.98 -5.91 5.32
N SER A 259 -5.24 -6.85 5.90
CA SER A 259 -4.37 -6.62 7.05
C SER A 259 -2.91 -6.81 6.63
N LEU A 260 -2.05 -5.85 7.02
CA LEU A 260 -0.60 -5.97 6.97
C LEU A 260 -0.04 -5.98 8.39
N ARG A 261 0.80 -6.96 8.71
CA ARG A 261 1.49 -7.07 10.01
C ARG A 261 2.99 -7.13 9.82
N PHE A 262 3.75 -6.54 10.74
CA PHE A 262 5.21 -6.66 10.76
C PHE A 262 5.65 -7.62 11.85
N VAL A 263 6.20 -8.77 11.46
CA VAL A 263 6.59 -9.85 12.39
C VAL A 263 8.04 -10.25 12.12
N ASP A 264 8.93 -10.01 13.08
CA ASP A 264 10.35 -10.38 13.04
C ASP A 264 11.09 -9.92 11.76
N GLY A 265 10.75 -8.72 11.28
CA GLY A 265 11.34 -8.16 10.06
C GLY A 265 10.59 -8.51 8.78
N TYR A 266 9.53 -9.30 8.82
CA TYR A 266 8.76 -9.71 7.65
C TYR A 266 7.38 -9.04 7.64
N VAL A 267 6.93 -8.63 6.45
CA VAL A 267 5.58 -8.10 6.27
C VAL A 267 4.67 -9.26 5.89
N ILE A 268 3.61 -9.45 6.67
CA ILE A 268 2.63 -10.51 6.49
C ILE A 268 1.33 -9.88 6.01
N PHE A 269 0.86 -10.35 4.86
CA PHE A 269 -0.40 -9.95 4.24
C PHE A 269 -1.47 -11.00 4.49
N LYS A 270 -2.68 -10.52 4.76
CA LYS A 270 -3.90 -11.32 4.73
C LYS A 270 -5.05 -10.48 4.17
N SER A 271 -5.73 -11.01 3.16
CA SER A 271 -7.04 -10.49 2.77
C SER A 271 -8.08 -11.05 3.72
N ILE A 272 -8.78 -10.16 4.42
CA ILE A 272 -9.91 -10.50 5.29
C ILE A 272 -11.19 -10.64 4.46
N THR A 273 -11.39 -9.71 3.53
CA THR A 273 -12.48 -9.72 2.54
C THR A 273 -11.91 -9.33 1.17
N PRO A 274 -11.98 -10.18 0.14
CA PRO A 274 -12.32 -11.60 0.21
C PRO A 274 -11.34 -12.37 1.11
N PHE A 275 -11.73 -13.52 1.64
CA PHE A 275 -10.84 -14.31 2.49
C PHE A 275 -9.62 -14.81 1.70
N SER A 276 -8.43 -14.69 2.29
CA SER A 276 -7.23 -15.37 1.82
C SER A 276 -6.45 -16.01 2.97
N GLU A 277 -5.59 -16.97 2.60
CA GLU A 277 -4.50 -17.43 3.46
C GLU A 277 -3.49 -16.29 3.75
N HIS A 278 -2.50 -16.58 4.57
CA HIS A 278 -1.41 -15.65 4.86
C HIS A 278 -0.32 -15.70 3.78
N TYR A 279 0.19 -14.52 3.44
CA TYR A 279 1.24 -14.34 2.45
C TYR A 279 2.39 -13.53 3.04
N VAL A 280 3.62 -13.81 2.64
CA VAL A 280 4.71 -12.84 2.74
C VAL A 280 4.44 -11.74 1.72
N TYR A 281 4.39 -10.50 2.20
CA TYR A 281 4.23 -9.29 1.40
C TYR A 281 5.61 -8.69 1.10
N GLU A 282 5.99 -8.67 -0.16
CA GLU A 282 7.31 -8.21 -0.59
C GLU A 282 7.16 -7.02 -1.54
N PRO A 283 7.17 -5.78 -1.02
CA PRO A 283 7.20 -4.59 -1.84
C PRO A 283 8.62 -4.36 -2.39
N ARG A 284 8.71 -3.97 -3.66
CA ARG A 284 9.96 -3.78 -4.39
C ARG A 284 9.90 -2.48 -5.19
N TYR A 285 10.84 -1.59 -4.91
CA TYR A 285 10.97 -0.28 -5.57
C TYR A 285 12.36 -0.03 -6.16
N SER A 286 13.35 -0.83 -5.75
CA SER A 286 14.75 -0.69 -6.14
C SER A 286 15.03 -0.81 -7.65
N ARG A 287 14.06 -1.31 -8.42
CA ARG A 287 14.15 -1.46 -9.88
C ARG A 287 13.60 -0.26 -10.65
N GLY A 288 13.13 0.80 -9.98
CA GLY A 288 12.62 2.01 -10.61
C GLY A 288 11.13 2.02 -10.94
N TYR A 289 10.39 1.02 -10.47
CA TYR A 289 8.93 0.96 -10.61
C TYR A 289 8.32 0.31 -9.35
N PRO A 290 7.15 0.78 -8.90
CA PRO A 290 6.40 0.15 -7.82
C PRO A 290 5.98 -1.28 -8.15
N GLU A 291 6.32 -2.22 -7.28
CA GLU A 291 5.90 -3.61 -7.43
C GLU A 291 5.65 -4.24 -6.06
N VAL A 292 4.67 -5.12 -5.99
CA VAL A 292 4.37 -5.91 -4.80
C VAL A 292 4.24 -7.36 -5.23
N HIS A 293 4.88 -8.26 -4.49
CA HIS A 293 4.73 -9.71 -4.66
C HIS A 293 4.15 -10.34 -3.39
N LEU A 294 3.23 -11.29 -3.58
CA LEU A 294 2.69 -12.12 -2.51
C LEU A 294 3.18 -13.55 -2.64
N TYR A 295 3.65 -14.13 -1.53
CA TYR A 295 4.06 -15.54 -1.46
C TYR A 295 3.33 -16.26 -0.35
N GLN A 296 2.52 -17.26 -0.71
CA GLN A 296 1.71 -18.00 0.25
C GLN A 296 2.58 -18.75 1.25
N ILE A 297 2.28 -18.61 2.55
CA ILE A 297 3.09 -19.19 3.63
C ILE A 297 2.80 -20.70 3.81
N ASN A 298 1.53 -21.11 3.64
CA ASN A 298 1.06 -22.46 3.87
C ASN A 298 0.37 -23.07 2.66
#